data_AF-A0A2H5N5M9-F1
#
_entry.id   AF-A0A2H5N5M9-F1
#
_cell.length_a   1.000
_cell.length_b   1.000
_cell.length_c   1.000
_cell.angle_alpha   90.00
_cell.angle_beta   90.00
_cell.angle_gamma   90.00
#
_symmetry.space_group_name_H-M   'P 1'
#
loop_
_entity.id
_entity.type
_entity.pdbx_description
1 polymer ?
#
loop_
_entity_poly.entity_id
_entity_poly.type
_entity_poly.pdbx_seq_one_letter_code
_entity_poly.pdbx_strand_id
1 'polypeptide(L)'
;MPSVTWGVVQGKKEKLVNRVKICDYLKSLGIIPDELENLELPSTIEVMEERVMFLRSLDWTIDDINEYPLMLGCSMRKNMIPVFSYLEKIGIAKSKLGEFVKKYLQVLHAKCGC
;
A
#
# COMPACT_ATOMS: atom_id res chain seq x y z
N MET A 1 4.40 39.16 -12.50
CA MET A 1 5.37 38.27 -11.81
C MET A 1 4.60 37.05 -11.34
N PRO A 2 4.98 35.81 -11.66
CA PRO A 2 4.32 34.65 -11.08
C PRO A 2 4.81 34.52 -9.63
N SER A 3 3.89 34.69 -8.68
CA SER A 3 4.17 34.48 -7.25
C SER A 3 4.39 32.98 -7.01
N VAL A 4 5.66 32.57 -6.94
CA VAL A 4 6.01 31.21 -6.52
C VAL A 4 5.69 31.11 -5.03
N THR A 5 4.61 30.41 -4.69
CA THR A 5 4.22 30.17 -3.29
C THR A 5 5.22 29.23 -2.63
N TRP A 6 6.11 29.76 -1.79
CA TRP A 6 7.14 29.01 -1.04
C TRP A 6 6.60 27.79 -0.29
N GLY A 7 5.35 27.84 0.20
CA GLY A 7 4.70 26.70 0.86
C GLY A 7 4.54 25.46 -0.04
N VAL A 8 4.31 25.66 -1.36
CA VAL A 8 4.22 24.54 -2.32
C VAL A 8 5.60 23.91 -2.56
N VAL A 9 6.67 24.71 -2.54
CA VAL A 9 8.04 24.22 -2.70
C VAL A 9 8.47 23.39 -1.49
N GLN A 10 8.16 23.86 -0.27
CA GLN A 10 8.48 23.12 0.96
C GLN A 10 7.73 21.78 1.04
N GLY A 11 6.43 21.76 0.73
CA GLY A 11 5.64 20.52 0.73
C GLY A 11 6.13 19.47 -0.27
N LYS A 12 6.63 19.89 -1.45
CA LYS A 12 7.22 18.97 -2.43
C LYS A 12 8.52 18.33 -1.93
N LYS A 13 9.39 19.11 -1.28
CA LYS A 13 10.64 18.61 -0.71
C LYS A 13 10.39 17.59 0.40
N GLU A 14 9.45 17.88 1.29
CA GLU A 14 9.07 16.97 2.38
C GLU A 14 8.48 15.66 1.86
N LYS A 15 7.61 15.71 0.83
CA LYS A 15 7.06 14.51 0.18
C LYS A 15 8.16 13.61 -0.38
N LEU A 16 9.20 14.19 -1.00
CA LEU A 16 10.34 13.42 -1.52
C LEU A 16 11.17 12.77 -0.41
N VAL A 17 11.46 13.52 0.67
CA VAL A 17 12.22 12.97 1.81
C VAL A 17 11.48 11.82 2.47
N ASN A 18 10.17 11.97 2.70
CA ASN A 18 9.36 10.90 3.30
C ASN A 18 9.28 9.68 2.38
N ARG A 19 9.19 9.89 1.06
CA ARG A 19 9.23 8.82 0.08
C ARG A 19 10.53 8.01 0.15
N VAL A 20 11.69 8.68 0.23
CA VAL A 20 12.99 8.00 0.38
C VAL A 20 13.02 7.16 1.66
N LYS A 21 12.60 7.74 2.81
CA LYS A 21 12.55 7.01 4.08
C LYS A 21 11.68 5.76 4.01
N ILE A 22 10.53 5.85 3.34
CA ILE A 22 9.61 4.72 3.16
C ILE A 22 10.24 3.66 2.25
N CYS A 23 10.87 4.05 1.13
CA CYS A 23 11.55 3.11 0.26
C CYS A 23 12.71 2.40 0.97
N ASP A 24 13.48 3.12 1.80
CA ASP A 24 14.56 2.53 2.59
C ASP A 24 14.04 1.55 3.65
N TYR A 25 12.91 1.89 4.30
CA TYR A 25 12.19 0.97 5.19
C TYR A 25 11.74 -0.29 4.46
N LEU A 26 11.10 -0.17 3.28
CA LEU A 26 10.64 -1.33 2.51
C LEU A 26 11.83 -2.22 2.09
N LYS A 27 12.92 -1.61 1.63
CA LYS A 27 14.17 -2.32 1.28
C LYS A 27 14.77 -3.07 2.46
N SER A 28 14.72 -2.51 3.67
CA SER A 28 15.23 -3.20 4.87
C SER A 28 14.43 -4.47 5.23
N LEU A 29 13.17 -4.55 4.79
CA LEU A 29 12.33 -5.75 4.88
C LEU A 29 12.51 -6.73 3.72
N GLY A 30 13.29 -6.38 2.69
CA GLY A 30 13.43 -7.16 1.45
C GLY A 30 12.37 -6.85 0.39
N ILE A 31 11.59 -5.78 0.54
CA ILE A 31 10.58 -5.37 -0.44
C ILE A 31 11.22 -4.47 -1.51
N ILE A 32 10.93 -4.73 -2.78
CA ILE A 32 11.44 -3.99 -3.94
C ILE A 32 10.45 -2.86 -4.28
N PRO A 33 10.80 -1.58 -4.06
CA PRO A 33 9.85 -0.47 -4.20
C PRO A 33 9.82 0.14 -5.60
N ASP A 34 10.54 -0.40 -6.58
CA ASP A 34 10.75 0.20 -7.91
C ASP A 34 9.41 0.43 -8.64
N GLU A 35 8.47 -0.50 -8.54
CA GLU A 35 7.13 -0.36 -9.13
C GLU A 35 6.23 0.65 -8.40
N LEU A 36 6.63 1.10 -7.20
CA LEU A 36 5.85 2.05 -6.41
C LEU A 36 6.05 3.49 -6.85
N GLU A 37 7.01 3.80 -7.74
CA GLU A 37 7.40 5.16 -8.14
C GLU A 37 6.22 6.07 -8.50
N ASN A 38 5.23 5.53 -9.20
CA ASN A 38 4.05 6.28 -9.66
C ASN A 38 2.89 6.29 -8.66
N LEU A 39 3.04 5.60 -7.53
CA LEU A 39 2.00 5.43 -6.53
C LEU A 39 2.07 6.51 -5.45
N GLU A 40 0.90 6.92 -4.97
CA GLU A 40 0.80 7.73 -3.75
C GLU A 40 1.04 6.85 -2.52
N LEU A 41 2.26 6.93 -2.02
CA LEU A 41 2.65 6.29 -0.77
C LEU A 41 2.13 7.10 0.44
N PRO A 42 1.88 6.44 1.58
CA PRO A 42 1.56 7.14 2.82
C PRO A 42 2.67 8.14 3.20
N SER A 43 2.35 9.11 4.06
CA SER A 43 3.27 10.20 4.41
C SER A 43 4.31 9.83 5.46
N THR A 44 4.16 8.69 6.16
CA THR A 44 5.05 8.29 7.25
C THR A 44 5.36 6.79 7.19
N ILE A 45 6.46 6.39 7.85
CA ILE A 45 6.89 4.99 7.93
C ILE A 45 5.90 4.16 8.73
N GLU A 46 5.34 4.70 9.82
CA GLU A 46 4.41 3.99 10.70
C GLU A 46 3.16 3.53 9.93
N VAL A 47 2.63 4.38 9.04
CA VAL A 47 1.49 4.02 8.20
C VAL A 47 1.88 2.96 7.15
N MET A 48 3.12 2.98 6.64
CA MET A 48 3.59 1.92 5.75
C MET A 48 3.78 0.60 6.49
N GLU A 49 4.33 0.66 7.70
CA GLU A 49 4.51 -0.50 8.57
C GLU A 49 3.17 -1.17 8.89
N GLU A 50 2.15 -0.39 9.25
CA GLU A 50 0.80 -0.92 9.46
C GLU A 50 0.26 -1.65 8.21
N ARG A 51 0.54 -1.14 7.00
CA ARG A 51 0.13 -1.80 5.75
C ARG A 51 0.86 -3.11 5.53
N VAL A 52 2.17 -3.14 5.75
CA VAL A 52 2.96 -4.37 5.64
C VAL A 52 2.51 -5.39 6.67
N MET A 53 2.32 -4.98 7.93
CA MET A 53 1.82 -5.86 9.00
C MET A 53 0.42 -6.39 8.70
N PHE A 54 -0.45 -5.57 8.11
CA PHE A 54 -1.78 -6.02 7.70
C PHE A 54 -1.70 -7.10 6.62
N LEU A 55 -0.90 -6.90 5.56
CA LEU A 55 -0.69 -7.94 4.53
C LEU A 55 -0.12 -9.23 5.13
N ARG A 56 0.84 -9.10 6.04
CA ARG A 56 1.41 -10.22 6.80
C ARG A 56 0.37 -10.98 7.62
N SER A 57 -0.59 -10.28 8.22
CA SER A 57 -1.71 -10.90 8.96
C SER A 57 -2.66 -11.71 8.07
N LEU A 58 -2.57 -11.55 6.76
CA LEU A 58 -3.30 -12.31 5.73
C LEU A 58 -2.43 -13.41 5.11
N ASP A 59 -1.34 -13.80 5.76
CA ASP A 59 -0.36 -14.79 5.28
C ASP A 59 0.36 -14.39 3.98
N TRP A 60 0.56 -13.09 3.73
CA TRP A 60 1.44 -12.63 2.65
C TRP A 60 2.91 -12.70 3.07
N THR A 61 3.74 -13.28 2.23
CA THR A 61 5.20 -13.29 2.35
C THR A 61 5.81 -12.02 1.76
N ILE A 62 7.12 -11.79 1.96
CA ILE A 62 7.82 -10.73 1.19
C ILE A 62 7.73 -11.04 -0.30
N ASP A 63 7.84 -12.30 -0.69
CA ASP A 63 7.77 -12.71 -2.10
C ASP A 63 6.40 -12.40 -2.69
N ASP A 64 5.30 -12.70 -1.98
CA ASP A 64 3.94 -12.32 -2.42
C ASP A 64 3.80 -10.78 -2.57
N ILE A 65 4.39 -10.01 -1.64
CA ILE A 65 4.38 -8.54 -1.72
C ILE A 65 5.20 -8.05 -2.91
N ASN A 66 6.34 -8.68 -3.20
CA ASN A 66 7.18 -8.33 -4.35
C ASN A 66 6.57 -8.76 -5.69
N GLU A 67 5.73 -9.81 -5.70
CA GLU A 67 4.95 -10.20 -6.88
C GLU A 67 3.83 -9.18 -7.16
N TYR A 68 3.33 -8.49 -6.12
CA TYR A 68 2.28 -7.49 -6.25
C TYR A 68 2.48 -6.25 -5.35
N PRO A 69 3.53 -5.44 -5.60
CA PRO A 69 3.94 -4.36 -4.70
C PRO A 69 2.90 -3.23 -4.63
N LEU A 70 2.11 -3.03 -5.69
CA LEU A 70 1.06 -2.02 -5.77
C LEU A 70 0.01 -2.12 -4.64
N MET A 71 -0.12 -3.31 -4.02
CA MET A 71 -0.96 -3.50 -2.84
C MET A 71 -0.58 -2.59 -1.67
N LEU A 72 0.68 -2.18 -1.56
CA LEU A 72 1.16 -1.26 -0.54
C LEU A 72 0.64 0.18 -0.73
N GLY A 73 0.17 0.55 -1.92
CA GLY A 73 -0.51 1.84 -2.14
C GLY A 73 -1.98 1.84 -1.74
N CYS A 74 -2.61 0.67 -1.68
CA CYS A 74 -4.04 0.59 -1.43
C CYS A 74 -4.40 1.01 -0.01
N SER A 75 -5.44 1.83 0.10
CA SER A 75 -5.94 2.29 1.38
C SER A 75 -6.59 1.12 2.13
N MET A 76 -6.04 0.75 3.29
CA MET A 76 -6.66 -0.30 4.12
C MET A 76 -8.11 0.04 4.48
N ARG A 77 -8.37 1.27 4.94
CA ARG A 77 -9.71 1.71 5.38
C ARG A 77 -10.73 1.85 4.25
N LYS A 78 -10.31 2.30 3.06
CA LYS A 78 -11.23 2.55 1.94
C LYS A 78 -11.32 1.40 0.95
N ASN A 79 -10.38 0.45 0.98
CA ASN A 79 -10.30 -0.64 0.01
C ASN A 79 -10.30 -2.01 0.72
N MET A 80 -9.22 -2.39 1.38
CA MET A 80 -9.05 -3.77 1.87
C MET A 80 -10.09 -4.16 2.92
N ILE A 81 -10.32 -3.32 3.94
CA ILE A 81 -11.29 -3.61 5.01
C ILE A 81 -12.71 -3.75 4.44
N PRO A 82 -13.26 -2.79 3.65
CA PRO A 82 -14.58 -2.96 3.03
C PRO A 82 -14.71 -4.21 2.16
N VAL A 83 -13.70 -4.53 1.35
CA VAL A 83 -13.73 -5.72 0.48
C VAL A 83 -13.75 -6.98 1.34
N PHE A 84 -12.90 -7.07 2.36
CA PHE A 84 -12.86 -8.25 3.22
C PHE A 84 -14.15 -8.41 4.03
N SER A 85 -14.70 -7.32 4.56
CA SER A 85 -16.00 -7.37 5.24
C SER A 85 -17.13 -7.81 4.30
N TYR A 86 -17.07 -7.47 3.00
CA TYR A 86 -18.03 -7.98 2.02
C TYR A 86 -17.82 -9.48 1.75
N LEU A 87 -16.57 -9.92 1.57
CA LEU A 87 -16.21 -11.33 1.35
C LEU A 87 -16.64 -12.21 2.54
N GLU A 88 -16.44 -11.74 3.78
CA GLU A 88 -16.93 -12.42 4.98
C GLU A 88 -18.46 -12.53 5.00
N LYS A 89 -19.18 -11.46 4.62
CA LYS A 89 -20.65 -11.45 4.57
C LYS A 89 -21.23 -12.44 3.55
N ILE A 90 -20.52 -12.71 2.46
CA ILE A 90 -20.94 -13.70 1.45
C ILE A 90 -20.46 -15.12 1.77
N GLY A 91 -19.81 -15.33 2.93
CA GLY A 91 -19.47 -16.65 3.46
C GLY A 91 -18.01 -17.08 3.31
N ILE A 92 -17.10 -16.20 2.89
CA ILE A 92 -15.67 -16.53 2.85
C ILE A 92 -15.10 -16.49 4.27
N ALA A 93 -14.51 -17.60 4.70
CA ALA A 93 -13.85 -17.68 6.00
C ALA A 93 -12.67 -16.70 6.08
N LYS A 94 -12.48 -16.05 7.24
CA LYS A 94 -11.39 -15.09 7.46
C LYS A 94 -10.01 -15.67 7.15
N SER A 95 -9.79 -16.95 7.48
CA SER A 95 -8.55 -17.69 7.19
C SER A 95 -8.31 -17.93 5.69
N LYS A 96 -9.33 -17.76 4.85
CA LYS A 96 -9.25 -17.91 3.39
C LYS A 96 -9.15 -16.57 2.65
N LEU A 97 -9.29 -15.44 3.35
CA LEU A 97 -9.21 -14.11 2.73
C LEU A 97 -7.84 -13.86 2.12
N GLY A 98 -6.76 -14.25 2.81
CA GLY A 98 -5.39 -14.11 2.30
C GLY A 98 -5.19 -14.80 0.96
N GLU A 99 -5.53 -16.09 0.90
CA GLU A 99 -5.48 -16.91 -0.32
C GLU A 99 -6.37 -16.35 -1.44
N PHE A 100 -7.60 -15.92 -1.08
CA PHE A 100 -8.54 -15.34 -2.04
C PHE A 100 -7.97 -14.07 -2.69
N VAL A 101 -7.38 -13.19 -1.89
CA VAL A 101 -6.80 -11.93 -2.35
C VAL A 101 -5.59 -12.15 -3.25
N LYS A 102 -4.73 -13.12 -2.92
CA LYS A 102 -3.61 -13.53 -3.79
C LYS A 102 -4.11 -14.04 -5.15
N LYS A 103 -5.21 -14.79 -5.17
CA LYS A 103 -5.75 -15.37 -6.40
C LYS A 103 -6.54 -14.38 -7.25
N TYR A 104 -7.12 -13.35 -6.62
CA TYR A 104 -8.01 -12.40 -7.28
C TYR A 104 -7.61 -10.95 -7.00
N LEU A 105 -6.32 -10.64 -7.13
CA LEU A 105 -5.76 -9.29 -6.94
C LEU A 105 -6.48 -8.20 -7.77
N GLN A 106 -7.00 -8.57 -8.94
CA GLN A 106 -7.79 -7.67 -9.77
C GLN A 106 -9.04 -7.10 -9.06
N VAL A 107 -9.61 -7.85 -8.10
CA VAL A 107 -10.77 -7.42 -7.30
C VAL A 107 -10.41 -6.24 -6.38
N LEU A 108 -9.18 -6.16 -5.89
CA LEU A 108 -8.69 -5.05 -5.06
C LEU A 108 -8.17 -3.88 -5.89
N HIS A 109 -7.58 -4.15 -7.06
CA HIS A 109 -7.14 -3.11 -7.98
C HIS A 109 -8.28 -2.27 -8.56
N ALA A 110 -9.49 -2.83 -8.71
CA ALA A 110 -10.65 -2.11 -9.27
C ALA A 110 -11.03 -0.80 -8.54
N LYS A 111 -10.53 -0.56 -7.32
CA LYS A 111 -10.73 0.70 -6.57
C LYS A 111 -9.45 1.40 -6.13
N CYS A 112 -8.28 0.83 -6.46
CA CYS A 112 -7.00 1.44 -6.15
C CYS A 112 -6.67 2.39 -7.32
N GLY A 113 -7.13 3.64 -7.22
CA GLY A 113 -7.02 4.63 -8.30
C GLY A 113 -5.58 4.78 -8.78
N CYS A 114 -5.32 4.19 -9.94
CA CYS A 114 -4.20 4.48 -10.83
C CYS A 114 -4.75 5.33 -11.97
#